data_AF-A0A0B1SYB8-F1
#
_entry.id   AF-A0A0B1SYB8-F1
#
_cell.length_a   1.000
_cell.length_b   1.000
_cell.length_c   1.000
_cell.angle_alpha   90.00
_cell.angle_beta   90.00
_cell.angle_gamma   90.00
#
_symmetry.space_group_name_H-M   'P 1'
#
loop_
_entity.id
_entity.type
_entity.pdbx_description
1 polymer ?
#
loop_
_entity_poly.entity_id
_entity_poly.type
_entity_poly.pdbx_seq_one_letter_code
_entity_poly.pdbx_strand_id
1 'polypeptide(L)'
;MDASQLYPLRLNTLREIMDDPSKLKGKRSEMRYEPFRMAKNDELSSVAYRRLIAAIDWVEHLTALMGGLCVEDKVPFIALVKNAFAPLMVFKFASRTAEVAKDENILCLCNFAYVPRNISQAFSDSYHLGNGLVDRALDELVRPYRSYGLREEEIVCVSAMIVLNPLARDLSVEAFDKVLEMRNKIEDTLYMIVKEARASQQPAMLANAMCENLQFAQVFSSTGEIPLLTDLFG
;
A
#
# COMPACT_ATOMS: atom_id res chain seq x y z
N MET A 1 -9.62 9.94 -18.99
CA MET A 1 -10.59 8.83 -18.83
C MET A 1 -11.02 8.81 -17.38
N ASP A 2 -12.32 8.67 -17.13
CA ASP A 2 -12.85 8.56 -15.77
C ASP A 2 -12.52 7.17 -15.20
N ALA A 3 -12.08 7.12 -13.94
CA ALA A 3 -11.69 5.87 -13.28
C ALA A 3 -12.88 4.90 -13.14
N SER A 4 -14.10 5.44 -13.05
CA SER A 4 -15.36 4.68 -13.03
C SER A 4 -15.58 3.81 -14.28
N GLN A 5 -14.98 4.17 -15.42
CA GLN A 5 -15.08 3.42 -16.68
C GLN A 5 -13.99 2.34 -16.82
N LEU A 6 -12.95 2.41 -15.98
CA LEU A 6 -11.78 1.52 -16.04
C LEU A 6 -11.89 0.34 -15.07
N TYR A 7 -12.65 0.52 -13.97
CA TYR A 7 -12.80 -0.43 -12.88
C TYR A 7 -14.28 -0.84 -12.69
N PRO A 8 -14.58 -2.07 -12.22
CA PRO A 8 -13.64 -3.13 -11.83
C PRO A 8 -12.83 -3.68 -13.02
N LEU A 9 -11.63 -4.20 -12.74
CA LEU A 9 -10.87 -4.91 -13.77
C LEU A 9 -11.63 -6.20 -14.14
N ARG A 10 -11.75 -6.48 -15.44
CA ARG A 10 -12.32 -7.75 -15.94
C ARG A 10 -11.26 -8.87 -15.89
N LEU A 11 -10.61 -9.03 -14.74
CA LEU A 11 -9.54 -10.00 -14.49
C LEU A 11 -9.87 -10.69 -13.19
N ASN A 12 -9.65 -12.00 -13.12
CA ASN A 12 -10.07 -12.78 -11.97
C ASN A 12 -8.92 -13.15 -11.03
N THR A 13 -7.67 -13.18 -11.52
CA THR A 13 -6.50 -13.59 -10.72
C THR A 13 -5.26 -12.75 -11.03
N LEU A 14 -4.32 -12.68 -10.07
CA LEU A 14 -3.00 -12.10 -10.29
C LEU A 14 -2.20 -12.86 -11.36
N ARG A 15 -2.40 -14.17 -11.47
CA ARG A 15 -1.74 -15.01 -12.47
C ARG A 15 -2.08 -14.56 -13.89
N GLU A 16 -3.33 -14.20 -14.16
CA GLU A 16 -3.76 -13.68 -15.48
C GLU A 16 -3.05 -12.38 -15.88
N ILE A 17 -2.65 -11.54 -14.90
CA ILE A 17 -1.88 -10.31 -15.13
C ILE A 17 -0.43 -10.66 -15.45
N MET A 18 0.15 -11.60 -14.73
CA MET A 18 1.53 -12.04 -14.97
C MET A 18 1.71 -12.84 -16.26
N ASP A 19 0.66 -13.51 -16.73
CA ASP A 19 0.65 -14.21 -18.03
C ASP A 19 0.57 -13.20 -19.19
N ASP A 20 -0.12 -12.09 -18.99
CA ASP A 20 -0.29 -11.05 -20.00
C ASP A 20 -0.29 -9.64 -19.37
N PRO A 21 0.90 -9.04 -19.16
CA PRO A 21 1.04 -7.70 -18.58
C PRO A 21 0.36 -6.60 -19.40
N SER A 22 0.07 -6.85 -20.69
CA SER A 22 -0.60 -5.88 -21.55
C SER A 22 -2.03 -5.56 -21.09
N LYS A 23 -2.64 -6.43 -20.28
CA LYS A 23 -3.95 -6.23 -19.65
C LYS A 23 -3.99 -5.01 -18.71
N LEU A 24 -2.85 -4.57 -18.19
CA LEU A 24 -2.73 -3.35 -17.38
C LEU A 24 -2.44 -2.09 -18.21
N LYS A 25 -2.25 -2.22 -19.53
CA LYS A 25 -1.99 -1.07 -20.42
C LYS A 25 -3.20 -0.14 -20.43
N GLY A 26 -2.97 1.14 -20.15
CA GLY A 26 -4.04 2.15 -20.05
C GLY A 26 -4.88 2.06 -18.76
N LYS A 27 -4.55 1.15 -17.83
CA LYS A 27 -5.20 1.05 -16.50
C LYS A 27 -4.46 1.85 -15.42
N ARG A 28 -3.24 2.30 -15.71
CA ARG A 28 -2.44 3.16 -14.81
C ARG A 28 -2.90 4.61 -14.94
N SER A 29 -3.13 5.26 -13.81
CA SER A 29 -3.59 6.65 -13.72
C SER A 29 -2.91 7.37 -12.56
N GLU A 30 -2.62 8.66 -12.73
CA GLU A 30 -1.91 9.49 -11.75
C GLU A 30 -2.61 9.49 -10.38
N MET A 31 -1.88 9.13 -9.33
CA MET A 31 -2.40 9.08 -7.96
C MET A 31 -2.14 10.40 -7.23
N ARG A 32 -3.22 11.03 -6.79
CA ARG A 32 -3.19 12.34 -6.13
C ARG A 32 -4.09 12.32 -4.90
N TYR A 33 -3.65 12.97 -3.83
CA TYR A 33 -4.17 12.80 -2.48
C TYR A 33 -4.75 14.07 -1.90
N GLU A 34 -4.69 15.17 -2.64
CA GLU A 34 -5.26 16.44 -2.24
C GLU A 34 -6.77 16.27 -1.95
N PRO A 35 -7.26 16.65 -0.75
CA PRO A 35 -8.61 16.34 -0.29
C PRO A 35 -9.64 17.33 -0.86
N PHE A 36 -9.87 17.31 -2.18
CA PHE A 36 -10.77 18.27 -2.83
C PHE A 36 -12.25 18.00 -2.56
N ARG A 37 -12.64 16.74 -2.36
CA ARG A 37 -14.04 16.36 -2.12
C ARG A 37 -14.17 15.07 -1.31
N MET A 38 -15.34 14.87 -0.72
CA MET A 38 -15.67 13.59 -0.12
C MET A 38 -15.79 12.50 -1.21
N ALA A 39 -15.29 11.30 -0.89
CA ALA A 39 -15.42 10.13 -1.74
C ALA A 39 -16.89 9.67 -1.81
N LYS A 40 -17.28 9.06 -2.93
CA LYS A 40 -18.55 8.35 -3.05
C LYS A 40 -18.34 6.85 -2.80
N ASN A 41 -19.39 6.14 -2.39
CA ASN A 41 -19.32 4.69 -2.11
C ASN A 41 -18.77 3.86 -3.28
N ASP A 42 -19.22 4.17 -4.49
CA ASP A 42 -18.85 3.49 -5.73
C ASP A 42 -17.39 3.72 -6.15
N GLU A 43 -16.71 4.68 -5.54
CA GLU A 43 -15.32 5.04 -5.86
C GLU A 43 -14.29 4.26 -5.05
N LEU A 44 -14.68 3.68 -3.91
CA LEU A 44 -13.75 2.93 -3.04
C LEU A 44 -13.18 1.71 -3.74
N SER A 45 -13.99 1.01 -4.53
CA SER A 45 -13.55 -0.12 -5.35
C SER A 45 -12.49 0.31 -6.38
N SER A 46 -12.71 1.44 -7.06
CA SER A 46 -11.74 2.03 -8.00
C SER A 46 -10.42 2.36 -7.30
N VAL A 47 -10.49 2.96 -6.10
CA VAL A 47 -9.32 3.24 -5.28
C VAL A 47 -8.55 1.95 -4.92
N ALA A 48 -9.24 0.88 -4.54
CA ALA A 48 -8.62 -0.41 -4.25
C ALA A 48 -7.90 -1.01 -5.48
N TYR A 49 -8.53 -1.01 -6.66
CA TYR A 49 -7.88 -1.50 -7.88
C TYR A 49 -6.65 -0.70 -8.28
N ARG A 50 -6.71 0.63 -8.16
CA ARG A 50 -5.57 1.51 -8.41
C ARG A 50 -4.39 1.14 -7.52
N ARG A 51 -4.68 0.86 -6.24
CA ARG A 51 -3.68 0.42 -5.26
C ARG A 51 -3.10 -0.95 -5.55
N LEU A 52 -3.91 -1.86 -6.05
CA LEU A 52 -3.43 -3.16 -6.49
C LEU A 52 -2.45 -3.01 -7.64
N ILE A 53 -2.78 -2.21 -8.66
CA ILE A 53 -1.88 -1.92 -9.77
C ILE A 53 -0.57 -1.31 -9.26
N ALA A 54 -0.64 -0.36 -8.31
CA ALA A 54 0.57 0.19 -7.71
C ALA A 54 1.39 -0.87 -6.96
N ALA A 55 0.78 -1.81 -6.22
CA ALA A 55 1.50 -2.88 -5.55
C ALA A 55 2.20 -3.80 -6.56
N ILE A 56 1.54 -4.15 -7.67
CA ILE A 56 2.13 -4.90 -8.79
C ILE A 56 3.32 -4.13 -9.35
N ASP A 57 3.14 -2.85 -9.68
CA ASP A 57 4.23 -2.01 -10.20
C ASP A 57 5.41 -1.99 -9.21
N TRP A 58 5.17 -1.84 -7.91
CA TRP A 58 6.25 -1.87 -6.90
C TRP A 58 7.03 -3.19 -6.91
N VAL A 59 6.33 -4.33 -6.96
CA VAL A 59 6.99 -5.65 -7.03
C VAL A 59 7.75 -5.79 -8.35
N GLU A 60 7.19 -5.40 -9.49
CA GLU A 60 7.88 -5.44 -10.79
C GLU A 60 9.19 -4.65 -10.77
N HIS A 61 9.17 -3.41 -10.27
CA HIS A 61 10.35 -2.56 -10.24
C HIS A 61 11.42 -3.11 -9.27
N LEU A 62 11.04 -3.51 -8.05
CA LEU A 62 12.00 -4.01 -7.06
C LEU A 62 12.59 -5.37 -7.48
N THR A 63 11.78 -6.25 -8.07
CA THR A 63 12.28 -7.54 -8.58
C THR A 63 13.24 -7.35 -9.74
N ALA A 64 13.02 -6.38 -10.63
CA ALA A 64 13.98 -6.02 -11.67
C ALA A 64 15.32 -5.54 -11.08
N LEU A 65 15.30 -4.74 -10.00
CA LEU A 65 16.52 -4.28 -9.32
C LEU A 65 17.32 -5.41 -8.65
N MET A 66 16.65 -6.49 -8.23
CA MET A 66 17.29 -7.68 -7.66
C MET A 66 17.89 -8.62 -8.73
N GLY A 67 17.83 -8.28 -10.01
CA GLY A 67 18.20 -9.17 -11.11
C GLY A 67 17.15 -10.23 -11.42
N GLY A 68 15.90 -9.99 -11.01
CA GLY A 68 14.77 -10.89 -11.17
C GLY A 68 14.62 -11.90 -10.02
N LEU A 69 13.37 -12.25 -9.75
CA LEU A 69 13.03 -13.53 -9.11
C LEU A 69 12.96 -14.59 -10.22
N CYS A 70 13.14 -15.87 -9.89
CA CYS A 70 13.13 -16.95 -10.87
C CYS A 70 11.98 -16.79 -11.88
N VAL A 71 12.30 -16.56 -13.15
CA VAL A 71 11.33 -16.13 -14.19
C VAL A 71 10.30 -17.23 -14.49
N GLU A 72 10.66 -18.49 -14.24
CA GLU A 72 9.77 -19.64 -14.42
C GLU A 72 8.77 -19.78 -13.25
N ASP A 73 9.10 -19.25 -12.07
CA ASP A 73 8.26 -19.33 -10.88
C ASP A 73 7.56 -18.00 -10.58
N LYS A 74 6.27 -17.95 -10.91
CA LYS A 74 5.41 -16.80 -10.67
C LYS A 74 4.94 -16.68 -9.22
N VAL A 75 5.09 -17.75 -8.44
CA VAL A 75 4.63 -17.82 -7.05
C VAL A 75 5.26 -16.74 -6.16
N PRO A 76 6.59 -16.51 -6.14
CA PRO A 76 7.17 -15.51 -5.25
C PRO A 76 6.75 -14.08 -5.60
N PHE A 77 6.50 -13.77 -6.88
CA PHE A 77 5.94 -12.46 -7.26
C PHE A 77 4.52 -12.28 -6.72
N ILE A 78 3.66 -13.29 -6.91
CA ILE A 78 2.27 -13.28 -6.40
C ILE A 78 2.28 -13.14 -4.87
N ALA A 79 3.14 -13.89 -4.19
CA ALA A 79 3.31 -13.82 -2.74
C ALA A 79 3.62 -12.40 -2.26
N LEU A 80 4.56 -11.71 -2.90
CA LEU A 80 4.91 -10.33 -2.57
C LEU A 80 3.74 -9.37 -2.84
N VAL A 81 3.03 -9.49 -3.97
CA VAL A 81 1.88 -8.63 -4.27
C VAL A 81 0.75 -8.83 -3.25
N LYS A 82 0.37 -10.08 -2.95
CA LYS A 82 -0.65 -10.41 -1.94
C LYS A 82 -0.29 -9.82 -0.58
N ASN A 83 0.97 -9.98 -0.17
CA ASN A 83 1.45 -9.51 1.12
C ASN A 83 1.57 -7.98 1.20
N ALA A 84 1.96 -7.33 0.11
CA ALA A 84 2.20 -5.89 0.08
C ALA A 84 0.92 -5.05 -0.05
N PHE A 85 -0.13 -5.57 -0.69
CA PHE A 85 -1.30 -4.78 -1.09
C PHE A 85 -1.91 -3.94 0.05
N ALA A 86 -2.38 -4.61 1.10
CA ALA A 86 -3.01 -3.94 2.24
C ALA A 86 -2.04 -3.01 3.00
N PRO A 87 -0.83 -3.44 3.41
CA PRO A 87 0.06 -2.59 4.20
C PRO A 87 0.56 -1.39 3.39
N LEU A 88 0.85 -1.57 2.11
CA LEU A 88 1.25 -0.47 1.24
C LEU A 88 0.11 0.53 1.04
N MET A 89 -1.13 0.05 0.88
CA MET A 89 -2.30 0.92 0.77
C MET A 89 -2.48 1.79 2.01
N VAL A 90 -2.52 1.17 3.19
CA VAL A 90 -2.69 1.87 4.48
C VAL A 90 -1.56 2.87 4.69
N PHE A 91 -0.31 2.43 4.51
CA PHE A 91 0.86 3.29 4.65
C PHE A 91 0.79 4.50 3.71
N LYS A 92 0.43 4.31 2.43
CA LYS A 92 0.32 5.40 1.46
C LYS A 92 -0.82 6.36 1.78
N PHE A 93 -1.97 5.90 2.25
CA PHE A 93 -3.02 6.81 2.68
C PHE A 93 -2.59 7.61 3.90
N ALA A 94 -2.01 6.96 4.90
CA ALA A 94 -1.61 7.63 6.13
C ALA A 94 -0.47 8.65 5.90
N SER A 95 0.61 8.24 5.23
CA SER A 95 1.76 9.12 4.94
C SER A 95 1.37 10.32 4.08
N ARG A 96 0.55 10.12 3.04
CA ARG A 96 0.08 11.21 2.17
C ARG A 96 -0.91 12.12 2.86
N THR A 97 -1.81 11.58 3.68
CA THR A 97 -2.71 12.41 4.50
C THR A 97 -1.92 13.29 5.47
N ALA A 98 -0.87 12.74 6.09
CA ALA A 98 0.00 13.50 6.97
C ALA A 98 0.71 14.66 6.24
N GLU A 99 1.09 14.44 4.98
CA GLU A 99 1.75 15.44 4.13
C GLU A 99 0.80 16.54 3.64
N VAL A 100 -0.37 16.17 3.08
CA VAL A 100 -1.19 17.11 2.30
C VAL A 100 -2.40 17.69 3.04
N ALA A 101 -2.83 17.09 4.15
CA ALA A 101 -4.03 17.51 4.86
C ALA A 101 -3.72 18.05 6.25
N LYS A 102 -4.29 19.21 6.58
CA LYS A 102 -4.24 19.79 7.94
C LYS A 102 -5.37 19.33 8.84
N ASP A 103 -6.51 18.97 8.24
CA ASP A 103 -7.66 18.46 9.00
C ASP A 103 -7.33 17.09 9.61
N GLU A 104 -7.56 16.94 10.91
CA GLU A 104 -7.30 15.71 11.67
C GLU A 104 -8.42 14.67 11.58
N ASN A 105 -9.52 15.01 10.89
CA ASN A 105 -10.72 14.19 10.81
C ASN A 105 -10.95 13.58 9.43
N ILE A 106 -10.00 13.72 8.50
CA ILE A 106 -10.11 13.19 7.14
C ILE A 106 -8.89 12.34 6.78
N LEU A 107 -9.16 11.23 6.08
CA LEU A 107 -8.15 10.39 5.45
C LEU A 107 -8.21 10.58 3.93
N CYS A 108 -7.07 10.90 3.33
CA CYS A 108 -6.96 11.19 1.90
C CYS A 108 -6.79 9.91 1.06
N LEU A 109 -7.56 9.82 -0.04
CA LEU A 109 -7.52 8.74 -1.01
C LEU A 109 -6.76 9.17 -2.29
N CYS A 110 -6.35 8.22 -3.13
CA CYS A 110 -5.51 8.48 -4.31
C CYS A 110 -6.27 9.05 -5.54
N ASN A 111 -7.47 9.57 -5.36
CA ASN A 111 -8.38 10.04 -6.41
C ASN A 111 -8.92 11.44 -6.13
N PHE A 112 -8.12 12.32 -5.51
CA PHE A 112 -8.54 13.68 -5.13
C PHE A 112 -9.71 13.72 -4.14
N ALA A 113 -9.92 12.61 -3.43
CA ALA A 113 -11.03 12.45 -2.50
C ALA A 113 -10.55 12.16 -1.09
N TYR A 114 -11.42 12.37 -0.11
CA TYR A 114 -11.19 12.00 1.28
C TYR A 114 -12.38 11.25 1.87
N VAL A 115 -12.12 10.53 2.96
CA VAL A 115 -13.16 9.95 3.82
C VAL A 115 -13.06 10.56 5.22
N PRO A 116 -14.18 10.95 5.84
CA PRO A 116 -14.18 11.46 7.19
C PRO A 116 -14.08 10.32 8.21
N ARG A 117 -13.76 10.67 9.46
CA ARG A 117 -14.01 9.82 10.64
C ARG A 117 -15.47 9.35 10.69
N ASN A 118 -15.72 8.23 11.38
CA ASN A 118 -17.06 7.66 11.50
C ASN A 118 -17.75 7.43 10.15
N ILE A 119 -17.01 6.88 9.19
CA ILE A 119 -17.50 6.61 7.83
C ILE A 119 -18.80 5.79 7.81
N SER A 120 -19.02 4.93 8.82
CA SER A 120 -20.23 4.14 9.01
C SER A 120 -21.49 4.98 9.24
N GLN A 121 -21.37 6.21 9.74
CA GLN A 121 -22.49 7.17 9.82
C GLN A 121 -22.69 7.92 8.50
N ALA A 122 -21.62 8.07 7.71
CA ALA A 122 -21.64 8.83 6.47
C ALA A 122 -22.09 8.01 5.25
N PHE A 123 -21.91 6.69 5.25
CA PHE A 123 -22.47 5.83 4.22
C PHE A 123 -23.17 4.59 4.80
N SER A 124 -24.42 4.39 4.36
CA SER A 124 -25.33 3.33 4.80
C SER A 124 -24.84 1.91 4.49
N ASP A 125 -23.92 1.75 3.53
CA ASP A 125 -23.38 0.45 3.07
C ASP A 125 -21.86 0.30 3.34
N SER A 126 -21.31 0.99 4.34
CA SER A 126 -19.85 1.05 4.61
C SER A 126 -19.26 -0.24 5.20
N TYR A 127 -19.56 -1.42 4.67
CA TYR A 127 -19.04 -2.69 5.17
C TYR A 127 -17.51 -2.84 4.97
N HIS A 128 -16.87 -2.02 4.13
CA HIS A 128 -15.44 -2.14 3.77
C HIS A 128 -14.48 -1.19 4.51
N LEU A 129 -14.99 -0.11 5.12
CA LEU A 129 -14.21 0.84 5.94
C LEU A 129 -14.82 1.04 7.33
N GLY A 130 -15.97 0.43 7.59
CA GLY A 130 -16.54 0.29 8.94
C GLY A 130 -15.62 -0.53 9.85
N ASN A 131 -15.82 -0.38 11.17
CA ASN A 131 -14.96 -0.84 12.29
C ASN A 131 -13.89 0.15 12.77
N GLY A 132 -14.09 1.47 12.59
CA GLY A 132 -13.20 2.49 13.16
C GLY A 132 -11.80 2.49 12.51
N LEU A 133 -11.68 1.90 11.32
CA LEU A 133 -10.42 1.78 10.62
C LEU A 133 -9.83 3.14 10.25
N VAL A 134 -10.68 4.04 9.75
CA VAL A 134 -10.29 5.42 9.42
C VAL A 134 -9.82 6.14 10.68
N ASP A 135 -10.57 6.00 11.78
CA ASP A 135 -10.23 6.59 13.07
C ASP A 135 -8.88 6.08 13.59
N ARG A 136 -8.66 4.77 13.59
CA ARG A 136 -7.38 4.16 13.98
C ARG A 136 -6.24 4.58 13.06
N ALA A 137 -6.43 4.60 11.74
CA ALA A 137 -5.41 5.07 10.81
C ALA A 137 -5.04 6.55 11.07
N LEU A 138 -6.01 7.39 11.41
CA LEU A 138 -5.76 8.79 11.74
C LEU A 138 -4.98 8.94 13.05
N ASP A 139 -5.36 8.19 14.08
CA ASP A 139 -4.78 8.32 15.42
C ASP A 139 -3.44 7.58 15.57
N GLU A 140 -3.35 6.36 15.08
CA GLU A 140 -2.20 5.47 15.23
C GLU A 140 -1.13 5.71 14.14
N LEU A 141 -1.49 6.27 12.98
CA LEU A 141 -0.55 6.44 11.85
C LEU A 141 -0.39 7.89 11.40
N VAL A 142 -1.47 8.57 11.01
CA VAL A 142 -1.39 9.94 10.45
C VAL A 142 -0.81 10.91 11.48
N ARG A 143 -1.30 10.87 12.72
CA ARG A 143 -0.81 11.75 13.80
C ARG A 143 0.69 11.55 14.06
N PRO A 144 1.21 10.32 14.25
CA PRO A 144 2.66 10.09 14.34
C PRO A 144 3.44 10.53 13.09
N TYR A 145 2.93 10.27 11.89
CA TYR A 145 3.63 10.69 10.67
C TYR A 145 3.74 12.21 10.51
N ARG A 146 2.73 12.96 10.97
CA ARG A 146 2.80 14.43 11.05
C ARG A 146 3.87 14.88 12.05
N SER A 147 3.99 14.24 13.21
CA SER A 147 4.99 14.63 14.21
C SER A 147 6.42 14.27 13.77
N TYR A 148 6.59 13.17 13.03
CA TYR A 148 7.87 12.80 12.43
C TYR A 148 8.25 13.68 11.24
N GLY A 149 7.27 14.23 10.52
CA GLY A 149 7.49 14.96 9.28
C GLY A 149 8.17 14.05 8.26
N LEU A 150 7.51 12.94 7.90
CA LEU A 150 8.04 12.00 6.92
C LEU A 150 8.35 12.69 5.60
N ARG A 151 9.56 12.48 5.10
CA ARG A 151 9.98 12.98 3.78
C ARG A 151 9.74 11.94 2.70
N GLU A 152 9.74 12.39 1.44
CA GLU A 152 9.46 11.51 0.31
C GLU A 152 10.44 10.35 0.22
N GLU A 153 11.72 10.59 0.48
CA GLU A 153 12.78 9.58 0.43
C GLU A 153 12.56 8.48 1.49
N GLU A 154 12.07 8.88 2.67
CA GLU A 154 11.72 7.95 3.74
C GLU A 154 10.48 7.14 3.35
N ILE A 155 9.45 7.80 2.83
CA ILE A 155 8.23 7.14 2.34
C ILE A 155 8.56 6.10 1.26
N VAL A 156 9.48 6.41 0.35
CA VAL A 156 9.94 5.48 -0.70
C VAL A 156 10.64 4.27 -0.08
N CYS A 157 11.58 4.46 0.84
CA CYS A 157 12.28 3.36 1.50
C CYS A 157 11.33 2.46 2.29
N VAL A 158 10.43 3.06 3.10
CA VAL A 158 9.42 2.32 3.86
C VAL A 158 8.49 1.54 2.93
N SER A 159 8.07 2.13 1.80
CA SER A 159 7.24 1.43 0.80
C SER A 159 7.96 0.19 0.25
N ALA A 160 9.24 0.32 -0.08
CA ALA A 160 10.03 -0.79 -0.57
C ALA A 160 10.22 -1.89 0.49
N MET A 161 10.44 -1.52 1.75
CA MET A 161 10.53 -2.47 2.87
C MET A 161 9.22 -3.21 3.14
N ILE A 162 8.06 -2.55 2.96
CA ILE A 162 6.73 -3.19 3.06
C ILE A 162 6.55 -4.20 1.94
N VAL A 163 6.96 -3.85 0.71
CA VAL A 163 6.80 -4.70 -0.48
C VAL A 163 7.72 -5.92 -0.41
N LEU A 164 8.98 -5.72 0.02
CA LEU A 164 9.99 -6.76 0.16
C LEU A 164 9.85 -7.44 1.54
N ASN A 165 8.74 -8.12 1.78
CA ASN A 165 8.55 -8.88 3.01
C ASN A 165 9.15 -10.30 2.87
N PRO A 166 10.28 -10.62 3.54
CA PRO A 166 10.87 -11.96 3.50
C PRO A 166 9.97 -13.01 4.18
N LEU A 167 9.00 -12.59 5.00
CA LEU A 167 8.03 -13.48 5.64
C LEU A 167 6.76 -13.67 4.81
N ALA A 168 6.74 -13.22 3.55
CA ALA A 168 5.62 -13.51 2.67
C ALA A 168 5.48 -15.02 2.47
N ARG A 169 4.25 -15.51 2.63
CA ARG A 169 3.90 -16.92 2.46
C ARG A 169 4.22 -17.35 1.02
N ASP A 170 4.75 -18.56 0.86
CA ASP A 170 5.06 -19.16 -0.44
C ASP A 170 6.27 -18.56 -1.19
N LEU A 171 7.14 -17.81 -0.50
CA LEU A 171 8.47 -17.49 -1.04
C LEU A 171 9.35 -18.75 -1.10
N SER A 172 10.04 -18.95 -2.21
CA SER A 172 11.12 -19.93 -2.31
C SER A 172 12.33 -19.50 -1.48
N VAL A 173 13.22 -20.43 -1.15
CA VAL A 173 14.46 -20.13 -0.40
C VAL A 173 15.32 -19.10 -1.14
N GLU A 174 15.45 -19.24 -2.46
CA GLU A 174 16.19 -18.28 -3.28
C GLU A 174 15.53 -16.88 -3.26
N ALA A 175 14.20 -16.82 -3.38
CA ALA A 175 13.47 -15.56 -3.33
C ALA A 175 13.59 -14.91 -1.95
N PHE A 176 13.52 -15.71 -0.88
CA PHE A 176 13.74 -15.25 0.49
C PHE A 176 15.09 -14.56 0.65
N ASP A 177 16.18 -15.21 0.22
CA ASP A 177 17.54 -14.68 0.36
C ASP A 177 17.72 -13.37 -0.42
N LYS A 178 17.23 -13.32 -1.67
CA LYS A 178 17.26 -12.10 -2.50
C LYS A 178 16.47 -10.95 -1.90
N VAL A 179 15.25 -11.24 -1.42
CA VAL A 179 14.38 -10.25 -0.78
C VAL A 179 15.03 -9.71 0.49
N LEU A 180 15.60 -10.59 1.32
CA LEU A 180 16.28 -10.21 2.55
C LEU A 180 17.51 -9.34 2.28
N GLU A 181 18.35 -9.72 1.33
CA GLU A 181 19.53 -8.96 0.95
C GLU A 181 19.16 -7.54 0.48
N MET A 182 18.18 -7.42 -0.40
CA MET A 182 17.71 -6.13 -0.90
C MET A 182 17.08 -5.28 0.21
N ARG A 183 16.29 -5.91 1.10
CA ARG A 183 15.67 -5.23 2.24
C ARG A 183 16.71 -4.66 3.19
N ASN A 184 17.79 -5.39 3.49
CA ASN A 184 18.88 -4.90 4.34
C ASN A 184 19.56 -3.65 3.72
N LYS A 185 19.80 -3.66 2.40
CA LYS A 185 20.36 -2.49 1.69
C LYS A 185 19.44 -1.26 1.77
N ILE A 186 18.13 -1.46 1.68
CA ILE A 186 17.14 -0.39 1.81
C ILE A 186 17.10 0.12 3.26
N GLU A 187 17.18 -0.77 4.24
CA GLU A 187 17.21 -0.41 5.66
C GLU A 187 18.45 0.43 5.99
N ASP A 188 19.63 0.04 5.51
CA ASP A 188 20.86 0.83 5.63
C ASP A 188 20.72 2.21 4.98
N THR A 189 20.08 2.26 3.80
CA THR A 189 19.82 3.51 3.07
C THR A 189 18.86 4.42 3.86
N LEU A 190 17.77 3.87 4.40
CA LEU A 190 16.83 4.60 5.24
C LEU A 190 17.51 5.13 6.50
N TYR A 191 18.36 4.32 7.13
CA TYR A 191 19.13 4.74 8.29
C TYR A 191 20.02 5.95 7.97
N MET A 192 20.72 5.93 6.84
CA MET A 192 21.55 7.06 6.39
C MET A 192 20.70 8.31 6.12
N ILE A 193 19.58 8.17 5.40
CA ILE A 193 18.63 9.26 5.11
C ILE A 193 18.13 9.91 6.41
N VAL A 194 17.74 9.11 7.41
CA VAL A 194 17.25 9.58 8.71
C VAL A 194 18.37 10.25 9.48
N LYS A 195 19.56 9.63 9.55
CA LYS A 195 20.72 10.15 10.27
C LYS A 195 21.17 11.50 9.76
N GLU A 196 21.20 11.69 8.45
CA GLU A 196 21.61 12.95 7.82
C GLU A 196 20.58 14.07 8.04
N ALA A 197 19.29 13.74 8.02
CA ALA A 197 18.24 14.75 8.16
C ALA A 197 17.84 15.06 9.60
N ARG A 198 18.05 14.11 10.51
CA ARG A 198 17.62 14.19 11.90
C ARG A 198 18.79 13.81 12.81
N ALA A 199 19.70 14.75 13.02
CA ALA A 199 20.83 14.58 13.93
C ALA A 199 20.46 14.25 15.40
N SER A 200 19.16 14.33 15.77
CA SER A 200 18.68 14.23 17.16
C SER A 200 17.42 13.38 17.41
N GLN A 201 16.81 12.72 16.40
CA GLN A 201 15.63 11.86 16.61
C GLN A 201 15.99 10.37 16.47
N GLN A 202 15.49 9.54 17.38
CA GLN A 202 15.80 8.11 17.45
C GLN A 202 15.09 7.31 16.33
N PRO A 203 15.81 6.66 15.41
CA PRO A 203 15.24 5.89 14.29
C PRO A 203 14.31 4.73 14.70
N ALA A 204 14.46 4.21 15.92
CA ALA A 204 13.74 3.05 16.43
C ALA A 204 12.20 3.26 16.54
N MET A 205 11.74 4.49 16.77
CA MET A 205 10.29 4.77 16.84
C MET A 205 9.59 4.65 15.49
N LEU A 206 10.30 4.96 14.39
CA LEU A 206 9.77 4.82 13.04
C LEU A 206 9.63 3.34 12.67
N ALA A 207 10.64 2.52 13.01
CA ALA A 207 10.63 1.08 12.77
C ALA A 207 9.49 0.36 13.52
N ASN A 208 9.23 0.72 14.78
CA ASN A 208 8.13 0.15 15.57
C ASN A 208 6.75 0.53 15.00
N ALA A 209 6.55 1.80 14.64
CA ALA A 209 5.33 2.23 13.97
C ALA A 209 5.11 1.44 12.67
N MET A 210 6.17 1.23 11.88
CA MET A 210 6.11 0.44 10.64
C MET A 210 5.74 -1.04 10.86
N CYS A 211 6.19 -1.66 11.96
CA CYS A 211 5.77 -3.01 12.34
C CYS A 211 4.28 -3.09 12.71
N GLU A 212 3.76 -2.07 13.41
CA GLU A 212 2.33 -1.97 13.75
C GLU A 212 1.45 -1.77 12.50
N ASN A 213 1.92 -1.02 11.49
CA ASN A 213 1.24 -0.89 10.20
C ASN A 213 1.06 -2.24 9.48
N LEU A 214 2.09 -3.08 9.50
CA LEU A 214 2.05 -4.42 8.90
C LEU A 214 1.01 -5.31 9.58
N GLN A 215 0.89 -5.24 10.92
CA GLN A 215 -0.12 -5.98 11.67
C GLN A 215 -1.54 -5.44 11.43
N PHE A 216 -1.70 -4.12 11.38
CA PHE A 216 -3.00 -3.49 11.08
C PHE A 216 -3.52 -3.86 9.69
N ALA A 217 -2.63 -3.97 8.71
CA ALA A 217 -2.97 -4.33 7.35
C ALA A 217 -3.39 -5.80 7.17
N GLN A 218 -2.89 -6.71 8.01
CA GLN A 218 -3.30 -8.12 8.00
C GLN A 218 -4.77 -8.31 8.40
N VAL A 219 -5.35 -7.36 9.15
CA VAL A 219 -6.77 -7.38 9.55
C VAL A 219 -7.71 -7.17 8.35
N PHE A 220 -7.24 -6.61 7.24
CA PHE A 220 -8.04 -6.41 6.01
C PHE A 220 -8.22 -7.68 5.17
N SER A 221 -7.53 -8.78 5.52
CA SER A 221 -7.35 -9.94 4.65
C SER A 221 -8.56 -10.87 4.50
N SER A 222 -9.76 -10.49 4.93
CA SER A 222 -10.90 -11.44 4.97
C SER A 222 -12.16 -10.99 4.22
N THR A 223 -12.12 -9.90 3.45
CA THR A 223 -13.38 -9.29 2.98
C THR A 223 -13.27 -8.63 1.61
N GLY A 224 -13.67 -9.35 0.56
CA GLY A 224 -14.01 -8.78 -0.74
C GLY A 224 -14.81 -9.75 -1.62
N GLU A 225 -15.96 -9.30 -2.14
CA GLU A 225 -16.78 -10.00 -3.17
C GLU A 225 -16.31 -9.73 -4.61
N ILE A 226 -15.15 -9.06 -4.75
CA ILE A 226 -14.54 -8.75 -6.04
C ILE A 226 -13.52 -9.84 -6.36
N PRO A 227 -13.66 -10.64 -7.44
CA PRO A 227 -12.84 -11.84 -7.68
C PRO A 227 -11.34 -11.62 -7.55
N LEU A 228 -10.79 -10.54 -8.12
CA LEU A 228 -9.36 -10.22 -8.03
C LEU A 228 -8.92 -9.81 -6.62
N LEU A 229 -9.78 -9.16 -5.83
CA LEU A 229 -9.50 -8.83 -4.44
C LEU A 229 -9.74 -10.04 -3.53
N THR A 230 -10.68 -10.91 -3.87
CA THR A 230 -10.86 -12.21 -3.22
C THR A 230 -9.62 -13.07 -3.44
N ASP A 231 -9.07 -13.11 -4.66
CA ASP A 231 -7.80 -13.79 -4.99
C ASP A 231 -6.60 -13.24 -4.21
N LEU A 232 -6.60 -11.96 -3.80
CA LEU A 232 -5.54 -11.43 -2.92
C LEU A 232 -5.56 -12.06 -1.52
N PHE A 233 -6.74 -12.51 -1.08
CA PHE A 233 -7.03 -12.87 0.30
C PHE A 233 -7.41 -14.35 0.50
N GLY A 234 -7.58 -15.10 -0.60
CA GLY A 234 -7.83 -16.55 -0.68
C GLY A 234 -6.89 -17.21 -1.68
#